data_AF-X1LRE6-F1
#
_entry.id   AF-X1LRE6-F1
#
_cell.length_a   1.000
_cell.length_b   1.000
_cell.length_c   1.000
_cell.angle_alpha   90.00
_cell.angle_beta   90.00
_cell.angle_gamma   90.00
#
_symmetry.space_group_name_H-M   'P 1'
#
loop_
_entity.id
_entity.type
_entity.pdbx_description
1 polymer ?
#
loop_
_entity_poly.entity_id
_entity_poly.type
_entity_poly.pdbx_seq_one_letter_code
_entity_poly.pdbx_strand_id
1 'polypeptide(L)'
;LGWADGNGLATLDEKVVSRLDPLPRRLGVLSQTTQIPAHFAEFVKRLIDGAFSKDSELRIIDTICHDIRKRQAQALELAGRVDLMLVIGGHGSANTNRLAELCSKATKTYLVETAEEIKPSWFQDKKNIGVTSGASTAEPTINEVLARLEALA
;
A
#
# COMPACT_ATOMS: atom_id res chain seq x y z
N LEU A 1 17.64 0.06 -5.23
CA LEU A 1 18.55 -0.80 -6.04
C LEU A 1 19.84 -0.09 -6.42
N GLY A 2 19.83 1.14 -6.93
CA GLY A 2 21.06 1.85 -7.34
C GLY A 2 22.17 1.95 -6.26
N TRP A 3 21.81 1.96 -4.97
CA TRP A 3 22.76 1.97 -3.85
C TRP A 3 23.35 0.60 -3.47
N ALA A 4 22.89 -0.50 -4.10
CA ALA A 4 23.31 -1.85 -3.76
C ALA A 4 24.46 -2.38 -4.63
N ASP A 5 24.95 -1.57 -5.59
CA ASP A 5 26.10 -1.91 -6.46
C ASP A 5 25.99 -3.32 -7.09
N GLY A 6 24.83 -3.61 -7.70
CA GLY A 6 24.54 -4.91 -8.33
C GLY A 6 24.16 -6.04 -7.37
N ASN A 7 24.35 -5.87 -6.05
CA ASN A 7 24.07 -6.90 -5.04
C ASN A 7 22.65 -6.82 -4.45
N GLY A 8 21.73 -6.12 -5.11
CA GLY A 8 20.37 -5.89 -4.65
C GLY A 8 19.33 -6.51 -5.57
N LEU A 9 18.30 -7.12 -4.99
CA LEU A 9 17.12 -7.65 -5.69
C LEU A 9 15.88 -6.96 -5.15
N ALA A 10 14.99 -6.50 -6.03
CA ALA A 10 13.63 -6.08 -5.67
C ALA A 10 12.64 -7.09 -6.24
N THR A 11 11.83 -7.70 -5.39
CA THR A 11 10.87 -8.72 -5.78
C THR A 11 9.64 -8.67 -4.88
N LEU A 12 8.49 -9.09 -5.41
CA LEU A 12 7.28 -9.39 -4.65
C LEU A 12 7.06 -10.90 -4.49
N ASP A 13 7.91 -11.71 -5.12
CA ASP A 13 7.91 -13.18 -5.06
C ASP A 13 9.19 -13.65 -4.37
N GLU A 14 9.03 -14.23 -3.17
CA GLU A 14 10.13 -14.74 -2.36
C GLU A 14 10.87 -15.90 -3.05
N LYS A 15 10.20 -16.63 -3.94
CA LYS A 15 10.76 -17.82 -4.61
C LYS A 15 11.91 -17.46 -5.54
N VAL A 16 12.02 -16.20 -5.95
CA VAL A 16 13.16 -15.72 -6.75
C VAL A 16 14.46 -15.86 -5.96
N VAL A 17 14.43 -15.68 -4.62
CA VAL A 17 15.61 -15.81 -3.77
C VAL A 17 16.15 -17.24 -3.79
N SER A 18 15.27 -18.24 -3.70
CA SER A 18 15.67 -19.66 -3.75
C SER A 18 16.24 -20.12 -5.10
N ARG A 19 16.08 -19.32 -6.16
CA ARG A 19 16.61 -19.61 -7.50
C ARG A 19 17.95 -18.93 -7.79
N LEU A 20 18.46 -18.12 -6.86
CA LEU A 20 19.76 -17.49 -7.00
C LEU A 20 20.87 -18.55 -6.94
N ASP A 21 21.79 -18.49 -7.90
CA ASP A 21 22.98 -19.36 -7.96
C ASP A 21 24.25 -18.49 -8.08
N PRO A 22 25.14 -18.48 -7.06
CA PRO A 22 25.02 -19.20 -5.80
C PRO A 22 24.00 -18.55 -4.85
N LEU A 23 23.35 -19.36 -3.99
CA LEU A 23 22.46 -18.85 -2.95
C LEU A 23 23.26 -18.05 -1.90
N PRO A 24 22.89 -16.80 -1.59
CA PRO A 24 23.63 -15.98 -0.62
C PRO A 24 23.50 -16.53 0.80
N ARG A 25 24.62 -16.68 1.51
CA ARG A 25 24.65 -17.09 2.93
C ARG A 25 24.24 -15.99 3.89
N ARG A 26 24.31 -14.72 3.48
CA ARG A 26 23.87 -13.57 4.28
C ARG A 26 22.90 -12.76 3.46
N LEU A 27 21.68 -12.60 3.96
CA LEU A 27 20.63 -11.86 3.27
C LEU A 27 20.09 -10.74 4.17
N GLY A 28 20.09 -9.53 3.63
CA GLY A 28 19.38 -8.38 4.21
C GLY A 28 18.06 -8.19 3.50
N VAL A 29 16.95 -8.12 4.24
CA VAL A 29 15.61 -7.88 3.71
C VAL A 29 15.13 -6.53 4.22
N LEU A 30 14.82 -5.65 3.28
CA LEU A 30 14.31 -4.30 3.49
C LEU A 30 12.91 -4.20 2.89
N SER A 31 12.13 -3.22 3.36
CA SER A 31 10.83 -2.90 2.77
C SER A 31 10.86 -1.58 2.01
N GLN A 32 10.08 -1.48 0.94
CA GLN A 32 9.72 -0.16 0.41
C GLN A 32 8.98 0.66 1.49
N THR A 33 9.24 1.96 1.55
CA THR A 33 8.73 2.86 2.60
C THR A 33 7.21 2.92 2.69
N THR A 34 6.53 2.66 1.57
CA THR A 34 5.07 2.75 1.40
C THR A 34 4.36 1.40 1.44
N GLN A 35 5.08 0.31 1.72
CA GLN A 35 4.52 -1.03 1.71
C GLN A 35 3.50 -1.24 2.84
N ILE A 36 2.56 -2.15 2.63
CA ILE A 36 1.63 -2.61 3.66
C ILE A 36 2.38 -3.52 4.66
N PRO A 37 2.39 -3.21 5.97
CA PRO A 37 3.11 -4.00 6.97
C PRO A 37 2.78 -5.50 6.96
N ALA A 38 1.51 -5.83 6.79
CA ALA A 38 1.07 -7.23 6.72
C ALA A 38 1.68 -7.98 5.53
N HIS A 39 1.82 -7.35 4.37
CA HIS A 39 2.43 -7.97 3.19
C HIS A 39 3.94 -8.16 3.38
N PHE A 40 4.61 -7.20 4.01
CA PHE A 40 6.04 -7.35 4.34
C PHE A 40 6.27 -8.50 5.32
N ALA A 41 5.47 -8.59 6.39
CA ALA A 41 5.54 -9.67 7.36
C ALA A 41 5.27 -11.04 6.72
N GLU A 42 4.26 -11.12 5.84
CA GLU A 42 3.95 -12.35 5.11
C GLU A 42 5.08 -12.77 4.15
N PHE A 43 5.65 -11.82 3.40
CA PHE A 43 6.78 -12.07 2.53
C PHE A 43 7.97 -12.63 3.32
N VAL A 44 8.32 -12.00 4.45
CA VAL A 44 9.41 -12.45 5.32
C VAL A 44 9.16 -13.86 5.84
N LYS A 45 7.93 -14.16 6.27
CA LYS A 45 7.55 -15.50 6.73
C LYS A 45 7.78 -16.55 5.63
N ARG A 46 7.24 -16.32 4.44
CA ARG A 46 7.38 -17.25 3.30
C ARG A 46 8.84 -17.45 2.89
N LEU A 47 9.63 -16.37 2.96
CA LEU A 47 11.05 -16.41 2.66
C LEU A 47 11.82 -17.29 3.65
N ILE A 48 11.54 -17.15 4.96
CA ILE A 48 12.11 -18.00 6.01
C ILE A 48 11.74 -19.47 5.77
N ASP A 49 10.46 -19.74 5.48
CA ASP A 49 9.95 -21.10 5.27
C ASP A 49 10.54 -21.77 4.01
N GLY A 50 10.88 -21.00 2.97
CA GLY A 50 11.22 -21.53 1.65
C GLY A 50 12.69 -21.46 1.20
N ALA A 51 13.53 -20.60 1.79
CA ALA A 51 14.84 -20.27 1.22
C ALA A 51 16.06 -20.54 2.13
N PHE A 52 15.86 -20.85 3.41
CA PHE A 52 16.98 -20.88 4.37
C PHE A 52 17.49 -22.29 4.68
N SER A 53 18.77 -22.52 4.36
CA SER A 53 19.55 -23.68 4.81
C SER A 53 20.12 -23.48 6.22
N LYS A 54 20.65 -24.54 6.86
CA LYS A 54 21.08 -24.53 8.28
C LYS A 54 22.14 -23.48 8.66
N ASP A 55 22.87 -22.90 7.69
CA ASP A 55 23.99 -22.00 7.94
C ASP A 55 23.81 -20.58 7.35
N SER A 56 22.58 -20.20 6.98
CA SER A 56 22.27 -18.90 6.40
C SER A 56 21.89 -17.86 7.48
N GLU A 57 22.42 -16.63 7.37
CA GLU A 57 22.07 -15.48 8.22
C GLU A 57 21.04 -14.58 7.52
N LEU A 58 19.94 -14.27 8.21
CA LEU A 58 18.92 -13.35 7.73
C LEU A 58 18.83 -12.13 8.65
N ARG A 59 18.90 -10.93 8.08
CA ARG A 59 18.60 -9.68 8.77
C ARG A 59 17.40 -9.01 8.13
N ILE A 60 16.34 -8.86 8.91
CA ILE A 60 15.13 -8.16 8.49
C ILE A 60 15.17 -6.76 9.09
N ILE A 61 15.10 -5.74 8.24
CA ILE A 61 15.08 -4.35 8.66
C ILE A 61 13.81 -3.73 8.08
N ASP A 62 12.86 -3.47 8.97
CA ASP A 62 11.59 -2.86 8.61
C ASP A 62 11.78 -1.35 8.34
N THR A 63 11.87 -1.01 7.07
CA THR A 63 12.04 0.37 6.58
C THR A 63 10.74 1.02 6.13
N ILE A 64 9.58 0.48 6.52
CA ILE A 64 8.28 1.13 6.26
C ILE A 64 8.17 2.37 7.14
N CYS A 65 7.86 3.51 6.52
CA CYS A 65 7.79 4.79 7.21
C CYS A 65 6.66 4.82 8.26
N HIS A 66 6.94 5.42 9.42
CA HIS A 66 5.99 5.54 10.52
C HIS A 66 4.72 6.30 10.12
N ASP A 67 4.86 7.41 9.42
CA ASP A 67 3.70 8.23 8.99
C ASP A 67 2.80 7.50 8.01
N ILE A 68 3.38 6.62 7.18
CA ILE A 68 2.60 5.76 6.29
C ILE A 68 1.81 4.74 7.10
N ARG A 69 2.41 4.10 8.10
CA ARG A 69 1.71 3.14 8.98
C ARG A 69 0.52 3.79 9.68
N LYS A 70 0.72 4.99 10.23
CA LYS A 70 -0.35 5.74 10.89
C LYS A 70 -1.50 6.04 9.93
N ARG A 71 -1.19 6.53 8.73
CA ARG A 71 -2.20 6.83 7.70
C ARG A 71 -2.95 5.56 7.25
N GLN A 72 -2.24 4.46 7.04
CA GLN A 72 -2.83 3.16 6.68
C GLN A 72 -3.76 2.63 7.77
N ALA A 73 -3.37 2.73 9.04
CA ALA A 73 -4.20 2.31 10.16
C ALA A 73 -5.47 3.17 10.26
N GLN A 74 -5.35 4.49 10.16
CA GLN A 74 -6.49 5.42 10.18
C GLN A 74 -7.45 5.20 9.00
N ALA A 75 -6.91 4.98 7.80
CA ALA A 75 -7.71 4.70 6.62
C ALA A 75 -8.49 3.38 6.76
N LEU A 76 -7.86 2.34 7.30
CA LEU A 76 -8.52 1.06 7.56
C LEU A 76 -9.59 1.16 8.65
N GLU A 77 -9.33 1.92 9.73
CA GLU A 77 -10.31 2.19 10.78
C GLU A 77 -11.53 2.93 10.21
N LEU A 78 -11.31 3.98 9.41
CA LEU A 78 -12.38 4.72 8.75
C LEU A 78 -13.17 3.81 7.80
N ALA A 79 -12.49 2.99 7.00
CA ALA A 79 -13.10 2.04 6.09
C ALA A 79 -14.05 1.06 6.81
N GLY A 80 -13.76 0.68 8.06
CA GLY A 80 -14.64 -0.17 8.87
C GLY A 80 -15.90 0.51 9.40
N ARG A 81 -16.06 1.84 9.19
CA ARG A 81 -17.15 2.66 9.76
C ARG A 81 -18.01 3.35 8.70
N VAL A 82 -17.73 3.12 7.42
CA VAL A 82 -18.38 3.82 6.29
C VAL A 82 -18.90 2.83 5.24
N ASP A 83 -19.88 3.26 4.46
CA ASP A 83 -20.52 2.43 3.44
C ASP A 83 -19.69 2.33 2.15
N LEU A 84 -18.79 3.31 1.96
CA LEU A 84 -17.90 3.43 0.82
C LEU A 84 -16.69 4.29 1.18
N MET A 85 -15.52 3.92 0.65
CA MET A 85 -14.29 4.71 0.72
C MET A 85 -13.93 5.31 -0.64
N LEU A 86 -13.54 6.57 -0.64
CA LEU A 86 -12.91 7.25 -1.77
C LEU A 86 -11.46 7.58 -1.40
N VAL A 87 -10.53 7.06 -2.17
CA VAL A 87 -9.09 7.31 -2.00
C VAL A 87 -8.63 8.22 -3.13
N ILE A 88 -8.06 9.37 -2.78
CA ILE A 88 -7.67 10.41 -3.74
C ILE A 88 -6.17 10.37 -3.98
N GLY A 89 -5.75 10.22 -5.23
CA GLY A 89 -4.37 10.41 -5.65
C GLY A 89 -4.02 9.64 -6.91
N GLY A 90 -2.80 9.87 -7.39
CA GLY A 90 -2.38 9.36 -8.69
C GLY A 90 -2.38 7.83 -8.79
N HIS A 91 -2.87 7.31 -9.91
CA HIS A 91 -2.94 5.86 -10.19
C HIS A 91 -1.56 5.19 -10.20
N GLY A 92 -0.49 5.94 -10.48
CA GLY A 92 0.90 5.45 -10.41
C GLY A 92 1.52 5.47 -9.00
N SER A 93 0.84 6.05 -7.99
CA SER A 93 1.40 6.19 -6.66
C SER A 93 1.30 4.89 -5.87
N ALA A 94 2.45 4.29 -5.54
CA ALA A 94 2.48 3.10 -4.69
C ALA A 94 1.75 3.33 -3.35
N ASN A 95 1.95 4.48 -2.71
CA ASN A 95 1.29 4.81 -1.45
C ASN A 95 -0.24 4.85 -1.60
N THR A 96 -0.74 5.55 -2.62
CA THR A 96 -2.18 5.70 -2.84
C THR A 96 -2.82 4.35 -3.18
N ASN A 97 -2.16 3.54 -4.01
CA ASN A 97 -2.62 2.18 -4.30
C ASN A 97 -2.65 1.28 -3.06
N ARG A 98 -1.64 1.36 -2.18
CA ARG A 98 -1.65 0.60 -0.91
C ARG A 98 -2.77 1.04 0.03
N LEU A 99 -3.12 2.33 0.06
CA LEU A 99 -4.28 2.80 0.82
C LEU A 99 -5.59 2.25 0.23
N ALA A 100 -5.78 2.32 -1.08
CA ALA A 100 -6.97 1.78 -1.75
C ALA A 100 -7.10 0.25 -1.54
N GLU A 101 -5.98 -0.47 -1.67
CA GLU A 101 -5.91 -1.91 -1.41
C GLU A 101 -6.22 -2.26 0.05
N LEU A 102 -5.81 -1.43 1.01
CA LEU A 102 -6.13 -1.66 2.42
C LEU A 102 -7.61 -1.42 2.71
N CYS A 103 -8.15 -0.29 2.27
CA CYS A 103 -9.55 0.07 2.49
C CYS A 103 -10.51 -0.94 1.83
N SER A 104 -10.15 -1.48 0.66
CA SER A 104 -10.98 -2.46 -0.06
C SER A 104 -11.16 -3.77 0.68
N LYS A 105 -10.30 -4.09 1.65
CA LYS A 105 -10.47 -5.25 2.54
C LYS A 105 -11.61 -5.07 3.55
N ALA A 106 -12.02 -3.84 3.84
CA ALA A 106 -13.04 -3.52 4.84
C ALA A 106 -14.35 -3.01 4.21
N THR A 107 -14.30 -2.19 3.17
CA THR A 107 -15.49 -1.63 2.52
C THR A 107 -15.25 -1.34 1.04
N LYS A 108 -16.34 -1.10 0.29
CA LYS A 108 -16.26 -0.80 -1.13
C LYS A 108 -15.41 0.46 -1.34
N THR A 109 -14.33 0.35 -2.09
CA THR A 109 -13.33 1.41 -2.22
C THR A 109 -13.11 1.80 -3.68
N TYR A 110 -13.07 3.09 -3.96
CA TYR A 110 -12.73 3.66 -5.26
C TYR A 110 -11.47 4.53 -5.15
N LEU A 111 -10.55 4.36 -6.11
CA LEU A 111 -9.39 5.22 -6.30
C LEU A 111 -9.71 6.21 -7.42
N VAL A 112 -9.52 7.50 -7.15
CA VAL A 112 -9.67 8.57 -8.15
C VAL A 112 -8.46 9.49 -8.11
N GLU A 113 -8.00 9.93 -9.27
CA GLU A 113 -6.95 10.94 -9.39
C GLU A 113 -7.55 12.34 -9.50
N THR A 114 -8.72 12.48 -10.14
CA THR A 114 -9.45 13.75 -10.28
C THR A 114 -10.93 13.65 -9.91
N ALA A 115 -11.58 14.79 -9.73
CA ALA A 115 -13.02 14.89 -9.45
C ALA A 115 -13.90 14.36 -10.61
N GLU A 116 -13.38 14.36 -11.84
CA GLU A 116 -14.12 13.92 -13.03
C GLU A 116 -14.33 12.39 -13.09
N GLU A 117 -13.47 11.63 -12.41
CA GLU A 117 -13.59 10.18 -12.34
C GLU A 117 -14.78 9.73 -11.46
N ILE A 118 -15.31 10.63 -10.64
CA ILE A 118 -16.38 10.36 -9.69
C ILE A 118 -17.69 10.10 -10.43
N LYS A 119 -18.23 8.88 -10.27
CA LYS A 119 -19.51 8.48 -10.86
C LYS A 119 -20.63 8.57 -9.81
N PRO A 120 -21.71 9.34 -10.06
CA PRO A 120 -22.83 9.46 -9.11
C PRO A 120 -23.44 8.12 -8.69
N SER A 121 -23.43 7.13 -9.60
CA SER A 121 -23.95 5.79 -9.33
C SER A 121 -23.20 5.03 -8.22
N TRP A 122 -21.99 5.46 -7.84
CA TRP A 122 -21.24 4.85 -6.74
C TRP A 122 -21.87 5.11 -5.37
N PHE A 123 -22.61 6.21 -5.24
CA PHE A 123 -23.14 6.71 -3.96
C PHE A 123 -24.62 6.36 -3.75
N GLN A 124 -25.24 5.67 -4.71
CA GLN A 124 -26.62 5.19 -4.56
C GLN A 124 -26.71 4.26 -3.32
N ASP A 125 -27.67 4.56 -2.45
CA ASP A 125 -27.92 3.86 -1.18
C ASP A 125 -26.74 3.88 -0.18
N LYS A 126 -25.84 4.86 -0.28
CA LYS A 126 -24.73 5.07 0.67
C LYS A 126 -25.02 6.29 1.53
N LYS A 127 -24.82 6.17 2.85
CA LYS A 127 -25.06 7.26 3.81
C LYS A 127 -23.75 7.87 4.29
N ASN A 128 -22.76 7.04 4.56
CA ASN A 128 -21.46 7.46 5.08
C ASN A 128 -20.39 7.19 4.03
N ILE A 129 -19.78 8.24 3.50
CA ILE A 129 -18.66 8.18 2.56
C ILE A 129 -17.39 8.59 3.29
N GLY A 130 -16.44 7.67 3.43
CA GLY A 130 -15.11 7.99 3.94
C GLY A 130 -14.22 8.49 2.83
N VAL A 131 -13.45 9.54 3.10
CA VAL A 131 -12.48 10.10 2.14
C VAL A 131 -11.09 10.07 2.76
N THR A 132 -10.11 9.64 1.99
CA THR A 132 -8.69 9.72 2.36
C THR A 132 -7.85 10.03 1.13
N SER A 133 -6.58 10.38 1.30
CA SER A 133 -5.70 10.75 0.20
C SER A 133 -4.30 10.18 0.36
N GLY A 134 -3.63 9.99 -0.78
CA GLY A 134 -2.21 9.69 -0.82
C GLY A 134 -1.37 10.84 -0.24
N ALA A 135 -0.22 10.50 0.35
CA ALA A 135 0.68 11.51 0.95
C ALA A 135 1.21 12.55 -0.05
N SER A 136 1.24 12.21 -1.35
CA SER A 136 1.69 13.08 -2.44
C SER A 136 0.54 13.78 -3.17
N THR A 137 -0.71 13.61 -2.72
CA THR A 137 -1.87 14.25 -3.36
C THR A 137 -1.96 15.71 -2.94
N ALA A 138 -2.03 16.61 -3.92
CA ALA A 138 -2.09 18.05 -3.65
C ALA A 138 -3.45 18.47 -3.05
N GLU A 139 -3.41 19.43 -2.14
CA GLU A 139 -4.61 19.96 -1.47
C GLU A 139 -5.68 20.51 -2.43
N PRO A 140 -5.35 21.22 -3.53
CA PRO A 140 -6.35 21.65 -4.51
C PRO A 140 -7.14 20.47 -5.10
N THR A 141 -6.46 19.37 -5.45
CA THR A 141 -7.10 18.17 -5.99
C THR A 141 -8.04 17.51 -4.97
N ILE A 142 -7.65 17.50 -3.69
CA ILE A 142 -8.50 17.01 -2.61
C ILE A 142 -9.76 17.88 -2.50
N ASN A 143 -9.60 19.20 -2.53
CA ASN A 143 -10.71 20.15 -2.42
C ASN A 143 -11.68 20.06 -3.60
N GLU A 144 -11.18 19.87 -4.83
CA GLU A 144 -12.01 19.66 -6.02
C GLU A 144 -12.87 18.40 -5.90
N VAL A 145 -12.29 17.30 -5.42
CA VAL A 145 -13.01 16.05 -5.18
C VAL A 145 -14.08 16.24 -4.09
N LEU A 146 -13.73 16.88 -2.98
CA LEU A 146 -14.69 17.15 -1.89
C LEU A 146 -15.85 18.02 -2.37
N ALA A 147 -15.59 19.10 -3.10
CA ALA A 147 -16.62 19.94 -3.68
C ALA A 147 -17.54 19.16 -4.64
N ARG A 148 -16.97 18.24 -5.43
CA ARG A 148 -17.76 17.35 -6.30
C ARG A 148 -18.65 16.40 -5.50
N LEU A 149 -18.17 15.86 -4.37
CA LEU A 149 -18.97 15.01 -3.50
C LEU A 149 -20.11 15.78 -2.84
N GLU A 150 -19.85 17.00 -2.36
CA GLU A 150 -20.88 17.87 -1.77
C GLU A 150 -21.98 18.22 -2.78
N ALA A 151 -21.62 18.42 -4.06
CA ALA A 151 -22.59 18.67 -5.12
C ALA A 151 -23.46 17.45 -5.51
N LEU A 152 -23.10 16.25 -5.04
CA LEU A 152 -23.81 14.99 -5.29
C LEU A 152 -24.62 14.50 -4.09
N ALA A 153 -24.47 15.14 -2.93
CA ALA A 153 -25.21 14.87 -1.70
C ALA A 153 -26.61 15.50 -1.72
#